data_AF-A0A554ML48-F1
#
_entry.id   AF-A0A554ML48-F1
#
_cell.length_a   1.000
_cell.length_b   1.000
_cell.length_c   1.000
_cell.angle_alpha   90.00
_cell.angle_beta   90.00
_cell.angle_gamma   90.00
#
_symmetry.space_group_name_H-M   'P 1'
#
loop_
_entity.id
_entity.type
_entity.pdbx_description
1 polymer ?
#
loop_
_entity_poly.entity_id
_entity_poly.type
_entity_poly.pdbx_seq_one_letter_code
_entity_poly.pdbx_strand_id
1 'polypeptide(L)'
;MAPRKFIAFTPKRTALFIGGVALLIILGYSAYAALPLIQGPSLTATATMDTATVLVSGMTRRVAFLEVNGAPVPLQENGSFLAKRAYPPGYTAITVTARDRFGKGVTKKLSLLSPKQEKPSNTKEEAPIN
;
A
#
# COMPACT_ATOMS: atom_id res chain seq x y z
N MET A 1 1.11 -55.86 -39.63
CA MET A 1 1.29 -54.51 -40.22
C MET A 1 -0.04 -53.76 -40.06
N ALA A 2 -0.15 -52.85 -39.09
CA ALA A 2 -1.42 -52.17 -38.78
C ALA A 2 -1.60 -50.91 -39.65
N PRO A 3 -2.82 -50.64 -40.18
CA PRO A 3 -3.04 -49.48 -41.05
C PRO A 3 -3.03 -48.17 -40.24
N ARG A 4 -2.22 -47.21 -40.69
CA ARG A 4 -2.19 -45.84 -40.15
C ARG A 4 -3.53 -45.15 -40.48
N LYS A 5 -4.29 -44.80 -39.45
CA LYS A 5 -5.51 -43.98 -39.58
C LYS A 5 -5.12 -42.59 -40.11
N PHE A 6 -5.50 -42.28 -41.34
CA PHE A 6 -5.43 -40.92 -41.88
C PHE A 6 -6.50 -40.06 -41.20
N ILE A 7 -6.06 -39.00 -40.52
CA ILE A 7 -6.95 -38.02 -39.88
C ILE A 7 -7.60 -37.20 -41.00
N ALA A 8 -8.90 -37.40 -41.24
CA ALA A 8 -9.66 -36.60 -42.19
C ALA A 8 -9.89 -35.19 -41.62
N PHE A 9 -9.04 -34.24 -42.01
CA PHE A 9 -9.10 -32.85 -41.57
C PHE A 9 -10.29 -32.15 -42.27
N THR A 10 -11.47 -32.15 -41.65
CA THR A 10 -12.60 -31.36 -42.16
C THR A 10 -12.34 -29.89 -41.81
N PRO A 11 -12.07 -29.01 -42.79
CA PRO A 11 -11.49 -27.67 -42.56
C PRO A 11 -12.34 -26.79 -41.64
N LYS A 12 -13.66 -27.01 -41.61
CA LYS A 12 -14.59 -26.26 -40.76
C LYS A 12 -14.42 -26.56 -39.26
N ARG A 13 -14.18 -27.81 -38.88
CA ARG A 13 -14.05 -28.22 -37.47
C ARG A 13 -12.72 -27.78 -36.88
N THR A 14 -11.67 -27.80 -37.68
CA THR A 14 -10.33 -27.41 -37.27
C THR A 14 -10.19 -25.90 -37.17
N ALA A 15 -10.82 -25.13 -38.07
CA ALA A 15 -10.93 -23.69 -37.93
C ALA A 15 -11.69 -23.29 -36.65
N LEU A 16 -12.80 -23.97 -36.33
CA LEU A 16 -13.56 -23.72 -35.10
C LEU A 16 -12.75 -24.06 -33.84
N PHE A 17 -11.97 -25.14 -33.87
CA PHE A 17 -11.08 -25.51 -32.77
C PHE A 17 -9.97 -24.46 -32.55
N ILE A 18 -9.29 -24.02 -33.61
CA ILE A 18 -8.26 -22.97 -33.53
C ILE A 18 -8.85 -21.66 -33.01
N GLY A 19 -10.02 -21.26 -33.53
CA GLY A 19 -10.73 -20.06 -33.06
C GLY A 19 -11.10 -20.15 -31.58
N GLY A 20 -11.59 -21.30 -31.12
CA GLY A 20 -11.90 -21.55 -29.72
C GLY A 20 -10.67 -21.48 -28.81
N VAL A 21 -9.55 -22.07 -29.25
CA VAL A 21 -8.27 -22.01 -28.51
C VAL A 21 -7.74 -20.57 -28.45
N ALA A 22 -7.77 -19.84 -29.57
CA ALA A 22 -7.36 -18.44 -29.61
C ALA A 22 -8.22 -17.57 -28.68
N LEU A 23 -9.55 -17.77 -28.69
CA LEU A 23 -10.47 -17.09 -27.78
C LEU A 23 -10.12 -17.39 -26.31
N LEU A 24 -9.87 -18.66 -25.97
CA LEU A 24 -9.48 -19.07 -24.61
C LEU A 24 -8.16 -18.42 -24.16
N ILE A 25 -7.17 -18.32 -25.05
CA ILE A 25 -5.89 -17.66 -24.75
C ILE A 25 -6.11 -16.17 -24.49
N ILE A 26 -6.90 -15.49 -25.33
CA ILE A 26 -7.21 -14.07 -25.16
C ILE A 26 -7.93 -13.84 -23.83
N LEU A 27 -8.99 -14.59 -23.55
CA LEU A 27 -9.75 -14.47 -22.31
C LEU A 27 -8.89 -14.77 -21.07
N GLY A 28 -8.06 -15.82 -21.13
CA GLY A 28 -7.15 -16.18 -20.05
C GLY A 28 -6.12 -15.09 -19.78
N TYR A 29 -5.50 -14.54 -20.83
CA TYR A 29 -4.53 -13.45 -20.69
C TYR A 29 -5.19 -12.17 -20.18
N SER A 30 -6.37 -11.81 -20.68
CA SER A 30 -7.13 -10.65 -20.20
C SER A 30 -7.47 -10.78 -18.72
N ALA A 31 -7.93 -11.94 -18.26
CA ALA A 31 -8.20 -12.20 -16.85
C ALA A 31 -6.93 -12.09 -16.01
N TYR A 32 -5.81 -12.64 -16.49
CA TYR A 32 -4.51 -12.54 -15.81
C TYR A 32 -4.02 -11.10 -15.69
N ALA A 33 -4.11 -10.32 -16.78
CA ALA A 33 -3.73 -8.91 -16.80
C ALA A 33 -4.64 -8.03 -15.91
N ALA A 34 -5.90 -8.44 -15.69
CA ALA A 34 -6.84 -7.74 -14.83
C ALA A 34 -6.64 -8.00 -13.32
N LEU A 35 -5.97 -9.09 -12.92
CA LEU A 35 -5.70 -9.41 -11.51
C LEU A 35 -5.09 -8.25 -10.69
N PRO A 36 -4.02 -7.56 -11.13
CA PRO A 36 -3.43 -6.46 -10.37
C PRO A 36 -4.38 -5.27 -10.19
N LEU A 37 -5.29 -5.04 -11.14
CA LEU A 37 -6.33 -4.01 -11.01
C LEU A 37 -7.34 -4.39 -9.93
N ILE A 38 -7.64 -5.68 -9.74
CA ILE A 38 -8.62 -6.16 -8.77
C ILE A 38 -8.02 -6.20 -7.35
N GLN A 39 -6.77 -6.66 -7.20
CA GLN A 39 -6.12 -6.84 -5.90
C GLN A 39 -5.85 -5.53 -5.13
N GLY A 40 -5.75 -4.40 -5.83
CA GLY A 40 -5.57 -3.07 -5.23
C GLY A 40 -4.25 -2.88 -4.46
N PRO A 41 -4.04 -1.68 -3.87
CA PRO A 41 -2.86 -1.39 -3.06
C PRO A 41 -2.90 -2.10 -1.70
N SER A 42 -1.74 -2.52 -1.20
CA SER A 42 -1.60 -3.02 0.18
C SER A 42 -0.75 -2.06 1.01
N LEU A 43 -1.15 -1.82 2.26
CA LEU A 43 -0.50 -0.89 3.18
C LEU A 43 -0.32 -1.55 4.56
N THR A 44 0.92 -1.65 5.01
CA THR A 44 1.26 -1.90 6.41
C THR A 44 1.93 -0.66 6.96
N ALA A 45 1.44 -0.18 8.10
CA ALA A 45 1.94 1.00 8.76
C ALA A 45 1.95 0.77 10.27
N THR A 46 3.02 1.24 10.90
CA THR A 46 3.28 1.22 12.33
C THR A 46 3.75 2.60 12.73
N ALA A 47 3.39 3.04 13.94
CA ALA A 47 3.84 4.32 14.47
C ALA A 47 4.54 4.09 15.80
N THR A 48 5.76 4.62 15.92
CA THR A 48 6.61 4.53 17.11
C THR A 48 6.88 5.93 17.62
N MET A 49 6.82 6.12 18.94
CA MET A 49 7.19 7.38 19.57
C MET A 49 8.68 7.41 19.90
N ASP A 50 9.32 8.51 19.54
CA ASP A 50 10.70 8.84 19.85
C ASP A 50 10.71 10.20 20.57
N THR A 51 10.81 10.16 21.90
CA THR A 51 10.84 11.30 22.84
C THR A 51 9.70 12.31 22.68
N ALA A 52 9.78 13.19 21.68
CA ALA A 52 8.81 14.24 21.35
C ALA A 52 8.25 14.16 19.91
N THR A 53 8.66 13.16 19.13
CA THR A 53 8.28 12.99 17.72
C THR A 53 7.70 11.60 17.49
N VAL A 54 6.73 11.50 16.58
CA VAL A 54 6.22 10.21 16.13
C VAL A 54 6.86 9.87 14.79
N LEU A 55 7.43 8.67 14.73
CA LEU A 55 7.92 8.06 13.52
C LEU A 55 6.85 7.11 12.98
N VAL A 56 6.27 7.43 11.83
CA VAL A 56 5.35 6.55 11.10
C VAL A 56 6.15 5.87 10.00
N SER A 57 6.25 4.55 10.05
CA SER A 57 6.98 3.76 9.06
C SER A 57 6.17 2.53 8.65
N GLY A 58 6.50 1.97 7.50
CA GLY A 58 5.76 0.84 6.98
C GLY A 58 6.19 0.39 5.60
N MET A 59 5.43 -0.56 5.06
CA MET A 59 5.65 -1.16 3.75
C MET A 59 4.39 -1.01 2.90
N THR A 60 4.58 -0.76 1.62
CA THR A 60 3.48 -0.65 0.66
C THR A 60 3.75 -1.52 -0.57
N ARG A 61 2.68 -1.92 -1.26
CA ARG A 61 2.77 -2.62 -2.54
C ARG A 61 1.70 -2.12 -3.49
N ARG A 62 2.06 -1.90 -4.76
CA ARG A 62 1.19 -1.36 -5.81
C ARG A 62 0.62 0.02 -5.47
N VAL A 63 1.43 0.84 -4.80
CA VAL A 63 1.07 2.22 -4.39
C VAL A 63 1.86 3.20 -5.26
N ALA A 64 1.21 4.26 -5.71
CA ALA A 64 1.83 5.37 -6.43
C ALA A 64 1.85 6.64 -5.57
N PHE A 65 0.85 6.85 -4.73
CA PHE A 65 0.73 8.02 -3.86
C PHE A 65 0.50 7.59 -2.42
N LEU A 66 1.27 8.16 -1.51
CA LEU A 66 1.14 7.92 -0.07
C LEU A 66 0.99 9.25 0.65
N GLU A 67 0.02 9.33 1.54
CA GLU A 67 -0.25 10.48 2.38
C GLU A 67 -0.32 10.05 3.84
N VAL A 68 0.27 10.85 4.73
CA VAL A 68 0.14 10.72 6.17
C VAL A 68 -0.50 11.99 6.69
N ASN A 69 -1.70 11.87 7.26
CA ASN A 69 -2.55 12.99 7.68
C ASN A 69 -2.77 14.02 6.56
N GLY A 70 -3.01 13.53 5.33
CA GLY A 70 -3.24 14.36 4.15
C GLY A 70 -1.98 14.99 3.55
N ALA A 71 -0.82 14.83 4.17
CA ALA A 71 0.44 15.33 3.63
C ALA A 71 1.18 14.23 2.86
N PRO A 72 1.65 14.50 1.62
CA PRO A 72 2.34 13.50 0.82
C PRO A 72 3.65 13.07 1.48
N VAL A 73 3.95 11.76 1.38
CA VAL A 73 5.17 11.15 1.90
C VAL A 73 5.87 10.40 0.78
N PRO A 74 7.18 10.63 0.57
CA PRO A 74 7.94 9.92 -0.46
C PRO A 74 8.03 8.42 -0.13
N LEU A 75 7.86 7.61 -1.18
CA LEU A 75 8.05 6.17 -1.16
C LEU A 75 9.46 5.84 -1.66
N GLN A 76 10.09 4.86 -1.05
CA GLN A 76 11.34 4.28 -1.53
C GLN A 76 11.07 3.24 -2.61
N GLU A 77 12.07 2.91 -3.43
CA GLU A 77 11.93 1.93 -4.53
C GLU A 77 11.48 0.54 -4.05
N ASN A 78 11.86 0.16 -2.83
CA ASN A 78 11.43 -1.08 -2.20
C ASN A 78 9.97 -1.04 -1.70
N GLY A 79 9.27 0.10 -1.79
CA GLY A 79 7.91 0.29 -1.30
C GLY A 79 7.82 0.67 0.19
N SER A 80 8.94 0.85 0.88
CA SER A 80 8.96 1.35 2.25
C SER A 80 8.79 2.87 2.31
N PHE A 81 8.32 3.36 3.44
CA PHE A 81 8.19 4.79 3.69
C PHE A 81 8.51 5.12 5.14
N LEU A 82 8.88 6.38 5.37
CA LEU A 82 9.19 6.91 6.68
C LEU A 82 8.75 8.37 6.75
N ALA A 83 7.93 8.68 7.77
CA ALA A 83 7.45 10.02 8.04
C ALA A 83 7.67 10.35 9.52
N LYS A 84 8.54 11.31 9.79
CA LYS A 84 8.81 11.83 11.14
C LYS A 84 8.03 13.13 11.33
N ARG A 85 7.08 13.16 12.27
CA ARG A 85 6.27 14.36 12.58
C ARG A 85 6.06 14.54 14.07
N ALA A 86 6.06 15.79 14.51
CA ALA A 86 5.68 16.15 15.88
C ALA A 86 4.16 16.12 16.01
N TYR A 87 3.67 15.50 17.07
CA TYR A 87 2.24 15.48 17.40
C TYR A 87 2.02 16.05 18.80
N PRO A 88 0.87 16.70 19.04
CA PRO A 88 0.53 17.17 20.37
C PRO A 88 0.48 16.00 21.38
N PRO A 89 0.84 16.25 22.65
CA PRO A 89 0.65 15.26 23.70
C PRO A 89 -0.84 14.92 23.88
N GLY A 90 -1.12 13.68 24.30
CA GLY A 90 -2.48 13.15 24.42
C GLY A 90 -2.86 12.19 23.29
N TYR A 91 -4.16 12.15 22.96
CA TYR A 91 -4.69 11.25 21.95
C TYR A 91 -4.46 11.82 20.55
N THR A 92 -3.73 11.08 19.71
CA THR A 92 -3.50 11.43 18.31
C THR A 92 -3.98 10.30 17.41
N ALA A 93 -4.84 10.65 16.45
CA ALA A 93 -5.21 9.77 15.35
C ALA A 93 -4.36 10.09 14.12
N ILE A 94 -3.64 9.10 13.60
CA ILE A 94 -2.85 9.19 12.39
C ILE A 94 -3.57 8.44 11.28
N THR A 95 -3.84 9.11 10.17
CA THR A 95 -4.44 8.52 8.98
C THR A 95 -3.37 8.34 7.92
N VAL A 96 -3.14 7.10 7.49
CA VAL A 96 -2.23 6.77 6.40
C VAL A 96 -3.06 6.33 5.20
N THR A 97 -3.00 7.09 4.12
CA THR A 97 -3.76 6.84 2.89
C THR A 97 -2.78 6.47 1.79
N ALA A 98 -2.96 5.29 1.21
CA ALA A 98 -2.20 4.83 0.06
C ALA A 98 -3.13 4.70 -1.14
N ARG A 99 -2.74 5.28 -2.29
CA ARG A 99 -3.47 5.21 -3.56
C ARG A 99 -2.59 4.65 -4.67
N ASP A 100 -3.18 3.85 -5.55
CA ASP A 100 -2.52 3.38 -6.76
C ASP A 100 -2.63 4.41 -7.90
N ARG A 101 -2.04 4.09 -9.05
CA ARG A 101 -2.09 4.94 -10.26
C ARG A 101 -3.45 4.94 -10.96
N PHE A 102 -4.36 4.04 -10.57
CA PHE A 102 -5.67 3.83 -11.16
C PHE A 102 -6.80 4.40 -10.26
N GLY A 103 -6.45 5.10 -9.18
CA GLY A 103 -7.37 5.74 -8.25
C GLY A 103 -7.90 4.85 -7.13
N LYS A 104 -7.52 3.57 -7.05
CA LYS A 104 -7.90 2.72 -5.91
C LYS A 104 -7.02 3.04 -4.71
N GLY A 105 -7.64 3.18 -3.54
CA GLY A 105 -6.92 3.51 -2.32
C GLY A 105 -7.32 2.68 -1.12
N VAL A 106 -6.39 2.56 -0.17
CA VAL A 106 -6.60 1.98 1.15
C VAL A 106 -6.23 3.03 2.20
N THR A 107 -7.06 3.16 3.22
CA THR A 107 -6.83 4.08 4.34
C THR A 107 -6.69 3.28 5.63
N LYS A 108 -5.59 3.49 6.35
CA LYS A 108 -5.35 2.87 7.66
C LYS A 108 -5.29 3.96 8.72
N LYS A 109 -6.10 3.80 9.78
CA LYS A 109 -6.08 4.67 10.96
C LYS A 109 -5.26 4.02 12.06
N LEU A 110 -4.31 4.76 12.61
CA LEU A 110 -3.47 4.38 13.74
C LEU A 110 -3.80 5.33 14.89
N SER A 111 -4.05 4.79 16.08
CA SER A 111 -4.30 5.61 17.28
C SER A 111 -3.08 5.53 18.19
N LEU A 112 -2.66 6.69 18.67
CA LEU A 112 -1.51 6.83 19.57
C LEU A 112 -1.92 7.57 20.83
N LEU A 113 -1.34 7.15 21.94
CA LEU A 113 -1.46 7.79 23.24
C LEU A 113 -0.07 8.29 23.65
N SER A 114 0.16 9.60 23.52
CA SER A 114 1.35 10.23 24.09
C SER A 114 1.11 10.53 25.56
N PRO A 115 2.01 10.13 26.48
CA PRO A 115 1.99 10.66 27.84
C PRO A 115 2.13 12.19 27.78
N LYS A 116 1.37 12.89 28.61
CA LYS A 116 1.43 14.35 28.71
C LYS A 116 2.85 14.73 29.13
N GLN A 117 3.60 15.39 28.24
CA GLN A 117 4.92 15.92 28.55
C GLN A 117 4.73 17.04 29.59
N GLU A 118 4.96 16.72 30.86
CA GLU A 118 5.07 17.72 31.91
C GLU A 118 6.41 18.43 31.70
N LYS A 119 6.37 19.60 31.05
CA LYS A 119 7.55 20.46 30.90
C LYS A 119 8.17 20.62 32.30
N PRO A 120 9.49 20.39 32.50
CA PRO A 120 10.12 20.83 33.73
C PRO A 120 10.03 22.36 33.75
N SER A 121 9.13 22.88 34.60
CA SER A 121 9.09 24.29 34.97
C SER A 121 10.38 24.57 35.73
N ASN A 122 11.42 24.98 35.00
CA ASN A 122 12.61 25.53 35.62
C ASN A 122 12.27 26.95 36.09
N THR A 123 11.50 27.07 37.17
CA THR A 123 11.49 28.27 38.00
C THR A 123 12.66 28.15 38.97
N LYS A 124 13.85 28.45 38.46
CA LYS A 124 14.97 28.91 39.28
C LYS A 124 15.09 30.40 39.03
N GLU A 125 14.37 31.18 39.84
CA GLU A 125 14.49 32.63 39.96
C GLU A 125 14.38 32.91 41.46
N GLU A 126 15.55 32.89 42.09
CA GLU A 126 16.18 34.08 42.71
C GLU A 126 15.62 34.36 44.11
N ALA A 127 16.33 33.82 45.11
CA ALA A 127 16.29 34.36 46.45
C ALA A 127 17.02 35.72 46.45
N PRO A 128 16.38 36.83 46.84
CA PRO A 128 17.14 38.02 47.20
C PRO A 128 17.80 37.77 48.55
N ILE A 129 19.13 37.75 48.50
CA ILE A 129 20.05 38.03 49.60
C ILE A 129 19.81 39.49 50.07
N ASN A 130 19.13 39.66 51.20
CA ASN A 130 19.52 40.54 52.34
C ASN A 130 18.45 40.51 53.43
#